data_AF-A0A6N8F410-F1
#
_entry.id   AF-A0A6N8F410-F1
#
_cell.length_a   1.000
_cell.length_b   1.000
_cell.length_c   1.000
_cell.angle_alpha   90.00
_cell.angle_beta   90.00
_cell.angle_gamma   90.00
#
_symmetry.space_group_name_H-M   'P 1'
#
loop_
_entity.id
_entity.type
_entity.pdbx_description
1 polymer ?
#
loop_
_entity_poly.entity_id
_entity_poly.type
_entity_poly.pdbx_seq_one_letter_code
_entity_poly.pdbx_strand_id
1 'polypeptide(L)'
;MEINAGKELQPFNSRFNSEQDCMEALIAMKWPSGFVCPRCAHTRCSRLTSRHIPLFECGKCKHQTSPLVGTIFEGTHLPLLKWFEALDLFLLPGGISALRLSKVIRVTYKTAWSVLHKIRHAVGEFDARELLSGDVKVNSDQYG
;
A
#
# COMPACT_ATOMS: atom_id res chain seq x y z
N MET A 1 30.98 -19.73 11.05
CA MET A 1 30.23 -18.47 11.02
C MET A 1 28.92 -18.76 10.30
N GLU A 2 27.99 -19.35 11.03
CA GLU A 2 26.74 -19.87 10.47
C GLU A 2 25.66 -18.79 10.62
N ILE A 3 25.20 -18.29 9.48
CA ILE A 3 24.01 -17.45 9.37
C ILE A 3 22.83 -18.36 9.69
N ASN A 4 22.31 -18.25 10.91
CA ASN A 4 21.09 -18.95 11.35
C ASN A 4 19.91 -18.57 10.44
N ALA A 5 19.72 -19.37 9.40
CA ALA A 5 18.52 -19.47 8.60
C ALA A 5 17.45 -20.22 9.43
N GLY A 6 16.90 -19.55 10.45
CA GLY A 6 16.14 -20.23 11.51
C GLY A 6 14.88 -19.51 11.99
N LYS A 7 14.29 -18.62 11.19
CA LYS A 7 12.88 -18.25 11.40
C LYS A 7 12.21 -18.27 10.04
N GLU A 8 11.78 -19.46 9.67
CA GLU A 8 10.82 -19.70 8.60
C GLU A 8 9.65 -18.73 8.85
N LEU A 9 9.46 -17.82 7.90
CA LEU A 9 8.31 -16.94 7.94
C LEU A 9 7.11 -17.86 7.85
N GLN A 10 6.28 -17.85 8.90
CA GLN A 10 5.00 -18.54 8.89
C GLN A 10 4.31 -18.25 7.55
N PRO A 11 3.71 -19.26 6.89
CA PRO A 11 3.05 -19.06 5.61
C PRO A 11 2.12 -17.86 5.75
N PHE A 12 2.41 -16.84 4.95
CA PHE A 12 1.63 -15.62 4.91
C PHE A 12 0.19 -16.02 4.61
N ASN A 13 -0.67 -15.99 5.63
CA ASN A 13 -2.07 -16.33 5.50
C ASN A 13 -2.75 -15.09 4.93
N SER A 14 -2.51 -14.86 3.65
CA SER A 14 -2.91 -13.63 2.99
C SER A 14 -4.43 -13.54 3.03
N ARG A 15 -4.95 -12.49 3.65
CA ARG A 15 -6.36 -12.13 3.54
C ARG A 15 -6.79 -11.94 2.06
N PHE A 16 -5.82 -11.75 1.17
CA PHE A 16 -6.01 -11.58 -0.27
C PHE A 16 -5.23 -12.64 -1.03
N ASN A 17 -5.91 -13.52 -1.75
CA ASN A 17 -5.27 -14.65 -2.43
C ASN A 17 -4.98 -14.36 -3.91
N SER A 18 -5.42 -13.20 -4.40
CA SER A 18 -5.25 -12.81 -5.80
C SER A 18 -5.06 -11.31 -5.99
N GLU A 19 -4.52 -10.93 -7.16
CA GLU A 19 -4.47 -9.53 -7.60
C GLU A 19 -5.87 -8.89 -7.65
N GLN A 20 -6.89 -9.67 -8.03
CA GLN A 20 -8.26 -9.18 -8.09
C GLN A 20 -8.79 -8.84 -6.70
N ASP A 21 -8.54 -9.68 -5.70
CA ASP A 21 -8.97 -9.43 -4.32
C ASP A 21 -8.33 -8.15 -3.78
N CYS A 22 -7.02 -7.96 -4.04
CA CYS A 22 -6.30 -6.75 -3.66
C CYS A 22 -6.88 -5.51 -4.35
N MET A 23 -7.24 -5.62 -5.63
CA MET A 23 -7.83 -4.53 -6.40
C MET A 23 -9.22 -4.13 -5.87
N GLU A 24 -10.10 -5.11 -5.60
CA GLU A 24 -11.42 -4.81 -5.03
C GLU A 24 -11.32 -4.22 -3.63
N ALA A 25 -10.42 -4.76 -2.79
CA ALA A 25 -10.14 -4.21 -1.47
C ALA A 25 -9.66 -2.75 -1.57
N LEU A 26 -8.77 -2.46 -2.52
CA LEU A 26 -8.31 -1.11 -2.77
C LEU A 26 -9.45 -0.17 -3.20
N ILE A 27 -10.33 -0.58 -4.13
CA ILE A 27 -11.42 0.33 -4.52
C ILE A 27 -12.39 0.55 -3.35
N ALA A 28 -12.66 -0.47 -2.54
CA ALA A 28 -13.50 -0.36 -1.36
C ALA A 28 -12.90 0.58 -0.31
N MET A 29 -11.58 0.53 -0.08
CA MET A 29 -10.88 1.45 0.82
C MET A 29 -10.86 2.88 0.29
N LYS A 30 -10.64 3.07 -1.01
CA LYS A 30 -10.59 4.40 -1.64
C LYS A 30 -11.96 5.08 -1.71
N TRP A 31 -12.99 4.28 -1.97
CA TRP A 31 -14.36 4.74 -2.23
C TRP A 31 -15.35 3.95 -1.39
N PRO A 32 -15.35 4.15 -0.05
CA PRO A 32 -16.16 3.35 0.88
C PRO A 32 -17.68 3.49 0.65
N SER A 33 -18.11 4.64 0.12
CA SER A 33 -19.51 4.92 -0.21
C SER A 33 -19.80 4.90 -1.72
N GLY A 34 -18.92 4.26 -2.50
CA GLY A 34 -18.97 4.26 -3.96
C GLY A 34 -18.12 5.36 -4.61
N PHE A 35 -17.99 5.27 -5.93
CA PHE A 35 -17.11 6.12 -6.73
C PHE A 35 -17.38 7.61 -6.50
N VAL A 36 -16.30 8.39 -6.39
CA VAL A 36 -16.35 9.86 -6.40
C VAL A 36 -15.34 10.37 -7.41
N CYS A 37 -15.82 11.11 -8.43
CA CYS A 37 -14.95 11.66 -9.47
C CYS A 37 -13.99 12.71 -8.88
N PRO A 38 -12.66 12.59 -9.10
CA PRO A 38 -11.69 13.54 -8.56
C PRO A 38 -11.76 14.94 -9.19
N ARG A 39 -12.43 15.10 -10.35
CA ARG A 39 -12.57 16.40 -11.03
C ARG A 39 -13.85 17.17 -10.70
N CYS A 40 -14.96 16.46 -10.47
CA CYS A 40 -16.27 17.11 -10.36
C CYS A 40 -17.17 16.54 -9.26
N ALA A 41 -16.64 15.65 -8.42
CA ALA A 41 -17.33 14.98 -7.31
C ALA A 41 -18.60 14.19 -7.69
N HIS A 42 -18.88 13.99 -8.98
CA HIS A 42 -20.02 13.18 -9.42
C HIS A 42 -19.80 11.70 -9.07
N THR A 43 -20.87 11.02 -8.67
CA THR A 43 -20.81 9.68 -8.08
C THR A 43 -21.15 8.54 -9.03
N ARG A 44 -21.78 8.84 -10.17
CA ARG A 44 -22.05 7.82 -11.20
C ARG A 44 -20.83 7.64 -12.10
N CYS A 45 -20.48 6.39 -12.35
CA CYS A 45 -19.40 6.02 -13.25
C CYS A 45 -19.69 4.73 -14.02
N SER A 46 -18.94 4.55 -15.10
CA SER A 46 -18.80 3.26 -15.79
C SER A 46 -17.44 2.65 -15.44
N ARG A 47 -17.42 1.38 -15.04
CA ARG A 47 -16.18 0.63 -14.77
C ARG A 47 -15.71 -0.04 -16.07
N LEU A 48 -14.52 0.32 -16.53
CA LEU A 48 -13.87 -0.21 -17.72
C LEU A 48 -12.83 -1.24 -17.30
N THR A 49 -13.07 -2.51 -17.64
CA THR A 49 -12.25 -3.66 -17.22
C THR A 49 -11.40 -4.25 -18.35
N SER A 50 -11.29 -3.58 -19.49
CA SER A 50 -10.50 -4.04 -20.65
C SER A 50 -8.99 -4.03 -20.42
N ARG A 51 -8.52 -3.47 -19.30
CA ARG A 51 -7.11 -3.39 -18.91
C ARG A 51 -6.91 -4.12 -17.59
N HIS A 52 -5.66 -4.52 -17.31
CA HIS A 52 -5.29 -5.18 -16.05
C HIS A 52 -5.66 -4.33 -14.81
N ILE A 53 -5.45 -3.01 -14.87
CA ILE A 53 -5.94 -2.07 -13.87
C ILE A 53 -7.23 -1.44 -14.41
N PRO A 54 -8.38 -1.60 -13.73
CA PRO A 54 -9.64 -1.04 -14.20
C PRO A 54 -9.61 0.50 -14.17
N LEU A 55 -10.33 1.11 -15.11
CA LEU A 55 -10.56 2.56 -15.11
C LEU A 55 -12.02 2.86 -14.77
N PHE A 56 -12.25 3.96 -14.07
CA PHE A 56 -13.58 4.45 -13.74
C PHE A 56 -13.82 5.75 -14.50
N GLU A 57 -14.77 5.70 -15.44
CA GLU A 57 -15.17 6.87 -16.22
C GLU A 57 -16.35 7.58 -15.56
N CYS A 58 -16.19 8.86 -15.25
CA CYS A 58 -17.25 9.69 -14.69
C CYS A 58 -18.42 9.86 -15.68
N GLY A 59 -19.65 9.61 -15.23
CA GLY A 59 -20.86 9.77 -16.04
C GLY A 59 -21.15 11.21 -16.47
N LYS A 60 -20.61 12.21 -15.75
CA LYS A 60 -20.84 13.65 -16.01
C LYS A 60 -19.75 14.29 -16.87
N CYS A 61 -18.49 14.25 -16.42
CA CYS A 61 -17.38 14.95 -17.09
C CYS A 61 -16.51 14.04 -17.97
N LYS A 62 -16.85 12.74 -18.08
CA LYS A 62 -16.11 11.74 -18.86
C LYS A 62 -14.64 11.56 -18.48
N HIS A 63 -14.22 12.13 -17.35
CA HIS A 63 -12.89 11.92 -16.81
C HIS A 63 -12.71 10.46 -16.37
N GLN A 64 -11.63 9.84 -16.82
CA GLN A 64 -11.24 8.49 -16.43
C GLN A 64 -10.18 8.55 -15.33
N THR A 65 -10.38 7.78 -14.28
CA THR A 65 -9.41 7.66 -13.18
C THR A 65 -9.18 6.21 -12.81
N SER A 66 -7.95 5.88 -12.41
CA SER A 66 -7.61 4.57 -11.87
C SER A 66 -7.81 4.54 -10.35
N PRO A 67 -8.19 3.40 -9.77
CA PRO A 67 -8.22 3.26 -8.31
C PRO A 67 -6.84 3.47 -7.67
N LEU A 68 -5.74 3.29 -8.40
CA LEU A 68 -4.39 3.52 -7.87
C LEU A 68 -4.05 5.01 -7.69
N VAL A 69 -4.69 5.93 -8.42
CA VAL A 69 -4.35 7.37 -8.42
C VAL A 69 -4.58 7.99 -7.04
N GLY A 70 -3.63 8.75 -6.52
CA GLY A 70 -3.70 9.36 -5.19
C GLY A 70 -3.51 8.35 -4.05
N THR A 71 -2.92 7.18 -4.33
CA THR A 71 -2.59 6.17 -3.33
C THR A 71 -1.11 5.82 -3.40
N ILE A 72 -0.58 5.10 -2.41
CA ILE A 72 0.82 4.62 -2.42
C ILE A 72 1.14 3.72 -3.62
N PHE A 73 0.11 3.13 -4.24
CA PHE A 73 0.20 2.26 -5.41
C PHE A 73 0.26 3.03 -6.73
N GLU A 74 0.14 4.35 -6.71
CA GLU A 74 0.19 5.16 -7.93
C GLU A 74 1.50 4.97 -8.69
N GLY A 75 1.38 4.74 -10.00
CA GLY A 75 2.49 4.50 -10.92
C GLY A 75 3.26 3.20 -10.66
N THR A 76 2.73 2.26 -9.88
CA THR A 76 3.42 0.99 -9.63
C THR A 76 3.28 0.00 -10.78
N HIS A 77 4.37 -0.72 -11.05
CA HIS A 77 4.37 -1.94 -11.88
C HIS A 77 4.48 -3.21 -11.02
N LEU A 78 4.59 -3.05 -9.70
CA LEU A 78 4.64 -4.18 -8.78
C LEU A 78 3.22 -4.71 -8.58
N PRO A 79 3.00 -6.04 -8.69
CA PRO A 79 1.69 -6.64 -8.40
C PRO A 79 1.18 -6.23 -7.02
N LEU A 80 -0.12 -5.95 -6.89
CA LEU A 80 -0.73 -5.49 -5.64
C LEU A 80 -0.60 -6.55 -4.55
N LEU A 81 -0.60 -7.83 -4.88
CA LEU A 81 -0.41 -8.90 -3.92
C LEU A 81 0.92 -8.74 -3.16
N LYS A 82 2.00 -8.37 -3.87
CA LYS A 82 3.31 -8.10 -3.24
C LYS A 82 3.32 -6.84 -2.41
N TRP A 83 2.53 -5.84 -2.80
CA TRP A 83 2.34 -4.62 -2.02
C TRP A 83 1.62 -4.90 -0.70
N PHE A 84 0.56 -5.70 -0.75
CA PHE A 84 -0.21 -6.09 0.43
C PHE A 84 0.62 -6.97 1.37
N GLU A 85 1.38 -7.92 0.82
CA GLU A 85 2.37 -8.69 1.59
C GLU A 85 3.43 -7.78 2.24
N ALA A 86 3.93 -6.77 1.52
CA ALA A 86 4.87 -5.80 2.08
C ALA A 86 4.25 -4.95 3.20
N LEU A 87 2.98 -4.56 3.08
CA LEU A 87 2.25 -3.83 4.12
C LEU A 87 2.07 -4.69 5.38
N ASP A 88 1.63 -5.93 5.23
CA ASP A 88 1.42 -6.83 6.37
C ASP A 88 2.74 -7.12 7.10
N LEU A 89 3.83 -7.33 6.36
CA LEU A 89 5.17 -7.50 6.95
C LEU A 89 5.71 -6.22 7.62
N PHE A 90 5.34 -5.06 7.09
CA PHE A 90 5.70 -3.77 7.68
C PHE A 90 4.98 -3.53 9.01
N LEU A 91 3.73 -3.99 9.14
CA LEU A 91 2.89 -3.85 10.34
C LEU A 91 3.25 -4.81 11.48
N LEU A 92 4.11 -5.80 11.24
CA LEU A 92 4.60 -6.69 12.29
C LEU A 92 5.39 -5.92 13.37
N PRO A 93 5.43 -6.42 14.62
CA PRO A 93 6.32 -5.87 15.64
C PRO A 93 7.78 -5.86 15.18
N GLY A 94 8.39 -4.67 15.15
CA GLY A 94 9.75 -4.45 14.65
C GLY A 94 9.88 -4.30 13.11
N GLY A 95 8.77 -4.43 12.39
CA GLY A 95 8.69 -4.28 10.93
C GLY A 95 9.61 -5.24 10.16
N ILE A 96 9.93 -4.86 8.92
CA ILE A 96 10.81 -5.64 8.04
C ILE A 96 11.89 -4.76 7.39
N SER A 97 13.11 -5.30 7.31
CA SER A 97 14.20 -4.65 6.58
C SER A 97 14.06 -4.85 5.07
N ALA A 98 14.54 -3.90 4.27
CA ALA A 98 14.47 -3.97 2.80
C ALA A 98 15.14 -5.25 2.25
N LEU A 99 16.22 -5.72 2.86
CA LEU A 99 16.92 -6.95 2.48
C LEU A 99 16.08 -8.21 2.76
N ARG A 100 15.36 -8.25 3.88
CA ARG A 100 14.46 -9.38 4.16
C ARG A 100 13.26 -9.33 3.24
N LEU A 101 12.63 -8.15 3.10
CA LEU A 101 11.48 -7.97 2.23
C LEU A 101 11.80 -8.40 0.79
N SER A 102 12.96 -8.00 0.24
CA SER A 102 13.34 -8.36 -1.14
C SER A 102 13.39 -9.87 -1.37
N LYS A 103 13.82 -10.65 -0.36
CA LYS A 103 13.84 -12.12 -0.42
C LYS A 103 12.42 -12.71 -0.36
N VAL A 104 11.58 -12.17 0.52
CA VAL A 104 10.22 -12.68 0.79
C VAL A 104 9.32 -12.46 -0.42
N ILE A 105 9.15 -11.20 -0.85
CA ILE A 105 8.30 -10.85 -2.00
C ILE A 105 9.00 -11.06 -3.36
N ARG A 106 10.21 -11.64 -3.35
CA ARG A 106 11.02 -11.98 -4.53
C ARG A 106 11.15 -10.81 -5.51
N VAL A 107 11.78 -9.73 -5.05
CA VAL A 107 12.08 -8.53 -5.86
C VAL A 107 13.52 -8.09 -5.62
N THR A 108 14.00 -7.12 -6.40
CA THR A 108 15.31 -6.52 -6.14
C THR A 108 15.31 -5.77 -4.81
N TYR A 109 16.48 -5.68 -4.16
CA TYR A 109 16.65 -4.84 -2.97
C TYR A 109 16.16 -3.40 -3.20
N LYS A 110 16.49 -2.82 -4.36
CA LYS A 110 16.07 -1.46 -4.75
C LYS A 110 14.56 -1.30 -4.78
N THR A 111 13.84 -2.30 -5.31
CA THR A 111 12.37 -2.31 -5.33
C THR A 111 11.82 -2.39 -3.90
N ALA A 112 12.32 -3.32 -3.08
CA ALA A 112 11.88 -3.46 -1.70
C ALA A 112 12.13 -2.20 -0.86
N TRP A 113 13.30 -1.57 -1.05
CA TRP A 113 13.64 -0.30 -0.42
C TRP A 113 12.67 0.82 -0.83
N SER A 114 12.37 0.95 -2.12
CA SER A 114 11.42 1.94 -2.63
C SER A 114 10.00 1.74 -2.10
N VAL A 115 9.54 0.48 -2.03
CA VAL A 115 8.25 0.10 -1.41
C VAL A 115 8.19 0.55 0.04
N LEU A 116 9.19 0.19 0.85
CA LEU A 116 9.23 0.58 2.27
C LEU A 116 9.33 2.09 2.45
N HIS A 117 10.05 2.79 1.58
CA HIS A 117 10.10 4.25 1.62
C HIS A 117 8.75 4.89 1.34
N LYS A 118 8.01 4.42 0.33
CA LYS A 118 6.64 4.90 0.04
C LYS A 118 5.69 4.64 1.22
N ILE A 119 5.78 3.47 1.86
CA ILE A 119 4.95 3.14 3.04
C ILE A 119 5.28 4.09 4.19
N ARG A 120 6.55 4.22 4.57
CA ARG A 120 6.96 5.12 5.68
C ARG A 120 6.61 6.58 5.41
N HIS A 121 6.78 7.04 4.19
CA HIS A 121 6.40 8.40 3.80
C HIS A 121 4.89 8.60 3.96
N ALA A 122 4.06 7.66 3.51
CA ALA A 122 2.61 7.77 3.67
C ALA A 122 2.16 7.75 5.13
N VAL A 123 2.81 6.96 5.98
CA VAL A 123 2.57 6.96 7.43
C VAL A 123 2.99 8.30 8.04
N GLY A 124 4.18 8.81 7.71
CA GLY A 124 4.64 10.11 8.21
C GLY A 124 3.73 11.27 7.81
N GLU A 125 3.25 11.28 6.55
CA GLU A 125 2.28 12.28 6.07
C GLU A 125 0.91 12.14 6.74
N PHE A 126 0.54 10.94 7.20
CA PHE A 126 -0.69 10.72 7.96
C PHE A 126 -0.55 11.24 9.38
N ASP A 127 0.52 10.86 10.08
CA ASP A 127 0.81 11.30 11.46
C ASP A 127 0.96 12.82 11.54
N ALA A 128 1.54 13.45 10.52
CA ALA A 128 1.71 14.91 10.46
C ALA A 128 0.39 15.71 10.35
N ARG A 129 -0.75 15.05 10.10
CA ARG A 129 -2.07 15.72 10.02
C ARG A 129 -2.60 16.14 11.39
N GLU A 130 -2.19 15.43 12.43
CA GLU A 130 -2.65 15.70 13.80
C GLU A 130 -1.45 16.11 14.65
N LEU A 131 -1.49 17.34 15.16
CA LEU A 131 -0.45 17.81 16.07
C LEU A 131 -0.61 17.11 17.43
N LEU A 132 0.53 16.66 17.98
CA LEU A 132 0.58 16.19 19.37
C LEU A 132 0.12 17.32 20.30
N SER A 133 -0.73 16.99 21.27
CA SER A 133 -1.29 17.94 22.23
C SER A 133 -1.23 17.40 23.67
N GLY A 134 -1.26 18.31 24.64
CA GLY A 134 -1.08 17.98 26.06
C GLY A 134 0.39 17.77 26.45
N ASP A 135 0.62 16.92 27.45
CA ASP A 135 1.97 16.60 27.94
C ASP A 135 2.65 15.58 27.02
N VAL A 136 3.54 16.08 26.14
CA VAL A 136 4.29 15.24 25.20
C VAL A 136 5.60 14.79 25.84
N LYS A 137 5.76 13.47 26.04
CA LYS A 137 7.03 12.87 26.46
C LYS A 137 7.76 12.32 25.24
N VAL A 138 9.00 12.79 25.05
CA VAL A 138 9.88 12.31 23.99
C VAL A 138 10.85 11.29 24.59
N ASN A 139 10.79 10.06 24.11
CA ASN A 139 11.78 9.04 24.43
C ASN A 139 12.90 9.12 23.39
N SER A 140 14.14 9.25 23.84
CA SER A 140 15.31 9.16 22.97
C SER A 140 15.84 7.74 22.96
N ASP A 141 15.60 7.01 21.87
CA ASP A 141 16.27 5.73 21.63
C ASP A 141 17.56 5.97 20.86
N GLN A 142 18.68 5.46 21.36
CA GLN A 142 19.95 5.45 20.63
C GLN A 142 20.02 4.19 19.77
N TYR A 143 19.97 4.36 18.46
CA TYR A 143 20.31 3.30 17.52
C TYR A 143 21.83 3.27 17.37
N GLY A 144 22.46 2.24 17.95
CA GLY A 144 23.90 1.94 17.82
C GLY A 144 24.26 1.25 16.51
#